data_AF-A0A1Z9FYN3-F1
#
_entry.id   AF-A0A1Z9FYN3-F1
#
_cell.length_a   1.000
_cell.length_b   1.000
_cell.length_c   1.000
_cell.angle_alpha   90.00
_cell.angle_beta   90.00
_cell.angle_gamma   90.00
#
_symmetry.space_group_name_H-M   'P 1'
#
loop_
_entity.id
_entity.type
_entity.pdbx_description
1 polymer ?
#
loop_
_entity_poly.entity_id
_entity_poly.type
_entity_poly.pdbx_seq_one_letter_code
_entity_poly.pdbx_strand_id
1 'polypeptide(L)'
;MIITCKCGKIQFRVNKKEIPKEGRKVQCGVCNEIWFQTLITNTDNISKLSVTHYFANFFLLCLILVSFIGVMETFREDLIYSLPSLNTYYQLIDNKINEALMYIENLIRILGIRY
;
A
#
# COMPACT_ATOMS: atom_id res chain seq x y z
N MET A 1 9.24 29.38 10.49
CA MET A 1 8.82 28.26 9.62
C MET A 1 10.00 27.80 8.81
N ILE A 2 9.98 26.57 8.33
CA ILE A 2 11.04 26.06 7.45
C ILE A 2 10.44 25.97 6.05
N ILE A 3 11.13 26.56 5.07
CA ILE A 3 10.78 26.44 3.65
C ILE A 3 11.90 25.68 2.93
N THR A 4 11.54 24.79 2.02
CA THR A 4 12.49 24.00 1.24
C THR A 4 12.65 24.63 -0.13
N CYS A 5 13.89 24.70 -0.63
CA CYS A 5 14.12 25.17 -1.98
C CYS A 5 13.55 24.19 -3.02
N LYS A 6 13.10 24.68 -4.18
CA LYS A 6 12.69 23.84 -5.33
C LYS A 6 13.77 22.87 -5.79
N CYS A 7 15.05 23.17 -5.60
CA CYS A 7 16.13 22.25 -5.93
C CYS A 7 16.23 21.04 -4.99
N GLY A 8 15.52 21.04 -3.86
CA GLY A 8 15.44 19.94 -2.90
C GLY A 8 16.66 19.75 -2.00
N LYS A 9 17.75 20.51 -2.21
CA LYS A 9 19.03 20.26 -1.52
C LYS A 9 19.16 20.95 -0.17
N ILE A 10 18.38 22.00 0.09
CA ILE A 10 18.54 22.87 1.27
C ILE A 10 17.22 23.43 1.79
N GLN A 11 17.22 23.77 3.08
CA GLN A 11 16.09 24.29 3.83
C GLN A 11 16.46 25.61 4.51
N PHE A 12 15.51 26.54 4.56
CA PHE A 12 15.69 27.87 5.16
C PHE A 12 14.72 28.08 6.31
N ARG A 13 15.24 28.54 7.45
CA ARG A 13 14.43 28.97 8.58
C ARG A 13 14.04 30.43 8.38
N VAL A 14 12.74 30.69 8.20
CA VAL A 14 12.17 32.00 7.86
C VAL A 14 11.15 32.41 8.91
N ASN A 15 11.01 33.70 9.22
CA ASN A 15 9.99 34.14 10.16
C ASN A 15 8.59 34.06 9.53
N LYS A 16 7.58 33.64 10.30
CA LYS A 16 6.18 33.61 9.81
C LYS A 16 5.66 35.01 9.44
N LYS A 17 6.26 36.07 9.99
CA LYS A 17 5.93 37.47 9.68
C LYS A 17 6.50 37.95 8.34
N GLU A 18 7.51 37.28 7.78
CA GLU A 18 8.21 37.72 6.57
C GLU A 18 7.54 37.24 5.26
N ILE A 19 6.69 36.23 5.37
CA ILE A 19 5.87 35.71 4.28
C ILE A 19 4.41 35.93 4.65
N PRO A 20 3.71 36.88 4.02
CA PRO A 20 2.33 37.16 4.34
C PRO A 20 1.39 36.10 3.72
N LYS A 21 0.10 36.13 4.09
CA LYS A 21 -0.88 35.09 3.69
C LYS A 21 -1.14 35.07 2.18
N GLU A 22 -1.12 36.24 1.56
CA GLU A 22 -1.18 36.45 0.12
C GLU A 22 0.03 35.86 -0.63
N GLY A 23 1.07 35.44 0.10
CA GLY A 23 2.29 34.86 -0.43
C GLY A 23 3.32 35.90 -0.86
N ARG A 24 4.54 35.43 -1.12
CA ARG A 24 5.67 36.27 -1.54
C ARG A 24 6.61 35.50 -2.46
N LYS A 25 7.21 36.19 -3.43
CA LYS A 25 8.35 35.65 -4.19
C LYS A 25 9.58 35.56 -3.30
N VAL A 26 10.14 34.37 -3.18
CA VAL A 26 11.36 34.09 -2.44
C VAL A 26 12.43 33.57 -3.40
N GLN A 27 13.69 33.82 -3.06
CA GLN A 27 14.84 33.45 -3.87
C GLN A 27 15.80 32.61 -3.03
N CYS A 28 16.35 31.55 -3.63
CA CYS A 28 17.33 30.71 -3.00
C CYS A 28 18.71 31.37 -3.02
N GLY A 29 19.36 31.51 -1.86
CA GLY A 29 20.72 32.05 -1.78
C GLY A 29 21.84 31.13 -2.30
N VAL A 30 21.53 29.87 -2.63
CA VAL A 30 22.54 28.87 -3.07
C VAL A 30 22.41 28.50 -4.54
N CYS A 31 21.19 28.26 -5.02
CA CYS A 31 20.93 27.88 -6.42
C CYS A 31 20.22 28.97 -7.22
N ASN A 32 20.00 30.15 -6.63
CA ASN A 32 19.41 31.33 -7.26
C ASN A 32 17.98 31.17 -7.82
N GLU A 33 17.32 30.05 -7.52
CA GLU A 33 15.94 29.78 -7.93
C GLU A 33 14.93 30.70 -7.25
N ILE A 34 13.95 31.17 -8.02
CA ILE A 34 12.90 32.08 -7.54
C ILE A 34 11.55 31.37 -7.61
N TRP A 35 10.81 31.36 -6.51
CA TRP A 35 9.47 30.80 -6.47
C TRP A 35 8.51 31.59 -5.59
N PHE A 36 7.22 31.35 -5.78
CA PHE A 36 6.17 31.95 -4.97
C PHE A 36 5.85 31.04 -3.78
N GLN A 37 5.99 31.56 -2.57
CA GLN A 37 5.69 30.85 -1.32
C GLN A 37 4.45 31.44 -0.67
N THR A 38 3.40 30.64 -0.52
CA THR A 38 2.18 30.99 0.23
C THR A 38 2.14 30.26 1.56
N LEU A 39 1.47 30.88 2.54
CA LEU A 39 1.08 30.24 3.79
C LEU A 39 -0.31 29.64 3.57
N ILE A 40 -0.39 28.34 3.32
CA ILE A 40 -1.68 27.64 3.36
C ILE A 40 -2.11 27.62 4.83
N THR A 41 -3.07 28.47 5.20
CA THR A 41 -3.73 28.43 6.50
C THR A 41 -4.92 27.51 6.38
N ASN A 42 -4.86 26.36 7.06
CA ASN A 42 -5.87 25.29 7.04
C ASN A 42 -7.32 25.80 6.96
N THR A 43 -7.86 25.87 5.74
CA THR A 43 -9.24 25.47 5.47
C THR A 43 -9.13 24.27 4.53
N ASP A 44 -8.39 23.26 4.99
CA ASP A 44 -7.96 22.10 4.22
C ASP A 44 -8.91 20.92 4.51
N ASN A 45 -10.21 21.12 4.30
CA ASN A 45 -11.17 20.01 4.33
C ASN A 45 -11.20 19.24 3.00
N ILE A 46 -10.37 19.59 2.03
CA ILE A 46 -10.35 19.00 0.69
C ILE A 46 -8.89 18.90 0.18
N SER A 47 -8.01 18.25 0.94
CA SER A 47 -6.69 17.80 0.43
C SER A 47 -5.98 16.80 1.34
N LYS A 48 -6.52 16.49 2.52
CA LYS A 48 -6.08 15.37 3.34
C LYS A 48 -6.79 14.06 2.96
N LEU A 49 -6.99 13.80 1.67
CA LEU A 49 -7.09 12.42 1.21
C LEU A 49 -5.64 11.92 1.08
N SER A 50 -5.02 11.72 2.24
CA SER A 50 -3.65 11.26 2.34
C SER A 50 -3.57 9.86 1.73
N VAL A 51 -2.84 9.72 0.63
CA VAL A 51 -2.32 8.44 0.15
C VAL A 51 -1.32 7.96 1.20
N THR A 52 -1.81 7.40 2.29
CA THR A 52 -1.03 6.76 3.35
C THR A 52 -1.85 5.60 3.88
N HIS A 53 -1.27 4.40 3.91
CA HIS A 53 -1.83 3.09 4.31
C HIS A 53 -2.35 2.14 3.21
N TYR A 54 -2.10 2.36 1.91
CA TYR A 54 -2.47 1.34 0.89
C TYR A 54 -1.84 -0.03 1.18
N PHE A 55 -0.55 -0.06 1.53
CA PHE A 55 0.16 -1.31 1.86
C PHE A 55 -0.36 -1.98 3.15
N ALA A 56 -0.59 -1.20 4.20
CA ALA A 56 -1.13 -1.72 5.47
C ALA A 56 -2.58 -2.21 5.30
N ASN A 57 -3.39 -1.51 4.51
CA ASN A 57 -4.75 -1.91 4.20
C ASN A 57 -4.80 -3.18 3.33
N PHE A 58 -3.84 -3.34 2.41
CA PHE A 58 -3.67 -4.58 1.66
C PHE A 58 -3.33 -5.75 2.59
N PHE A 59 -2.39 -5.55 3.52
CA PHE A 59 -2.05 -6.57 4.52
C PHE A 59 -3.26 -6.94 5.39
N LEU A 60 -4.03 -5.95 5.84
CA LEU A 60 -5.26 -6.18 6.58
C LEU A 60 -6.29 -6.98 5.77
N LEU A 61 -6.43 -6.69 4.48
CA LEU A 61 -7.30 -7.45 3.57
C LEU A 61 -6.83 -8.90 3.41
N CYS A 62 -5.52 -9.15 3.29
CA CYS A 62 -4.97 -10.50 3.26
C CYS A 62 -5.30 -11.27 4.54
N LEU A 63 -5.19 -10.66 5.73
CA LEU A 63 -5.54 -11.32 6.99
C LEU A 63 -7.01 -11.73 7.04
N ILE A 64 -7.91 -10.88 6.54
CA ILE A 64 -9.34 -11.19 6.47
C ILE A 64 -9.60 -12.37 5.52
N LEU A 65 -8.95 -12.39 4.36
CA LEU A 65 -9.09 -13.49 3.40
C LEU A 65 -8.57 -14.82 3.97
N VAL A 66 -7.39 -14.82 4.59
CA VAL A 66 -6.81 -16.02 5.21
C VAL A 66 -7.70 -16.52 6.34
N SER A 67 -8.23 -15.61 7.16
CA SER A 67 -9.18 -15.97 8.21
C SER A 67 -10.45 -16.59 7.62
N PHE A 68 -11.01 -16.04 6.55
CA PHE A 68 -12.19 -16.58 5.90
C PHE A 68 -11.93 -17.96 5.29
N ILE A 69 -10.79 -18.15 4.62
CA ILE A 69 -10.38 -19.46 4.07
C ILE A 69 -10.26 -20.48 5.21
N GLY A 70 -9.66 -20.13 6.34
CA GLY A 70 -9.53 -21.02 7.50
C GLY A 70 -10.88 -21.42 8.11
N VAL A 71 -11.84 -20.50 8.17
CA VAL A 71 -13.21 -20.81 8.60
C VAL A 71 -13.86 -21.80 7.63
N MET A 72 -13.77 -21.53 6.32
CA MET A 72 -14.32 -22.43 5.29
C MET A 72 -13.69 -23.83 5.33
N GLU A 73 -12.40 -23.92 5.66
CA GLU A 73 -11.70 -25.19 5.84
C GLU A 73 -12.18 -25.93 7.10
N THR A 74 -12.32 -25.20 8.21
CA THR A 74 -12.72 -25.78 9.51
C THR A 74 -14.11 -26.38 9.45
N PHE A 75 -15.04 -25.71 8.75
CA PHE A 75 -16.42 -26.18 8.58
C PHE A 75 -16.62 -27.01 7.31
N ARG A 76 -15.54 -27.45 6.64
CA ARG A 76 -15.62 -28.17 5.36
C ARG A 76 -16.61 -29.33 5.40
N GLU A 77 -16.55 -30.18 6.42
CA GLU A 77 -17.40 -31.36 6.52
C GLU A 77 -18.88 -31.00 6.73
N ASP A 78 -19.17 -30.02 7.59
CA ASP A 78 -20.52 -29.54 7.83
C ASP A 78 -21.12 -28.86 6.59
N LEU A 79 -20.28 -28.13 5.84
CA LEU A 79 -20.65 -27.51 4.57
C LEU A 79 -20.94 -28.56 3.50
N ILE A 80 -20.11 -29.61 3.39
CA ILE A 80 -20.33 -30.73 2.47
C ILE A 80 -21.60 -31.50 2.83
N TYR A 81 -21.84 -31.71 4.12
CA TYR A 81 -23.06 -32.36 4.59
C TYR A 81 -24.33 -31.57 4.22
N SER A 82 -24.28 -30.25 4.40
CA SER A 82 -25.41 -29.36 4.09
C SER A 82 -25.62 -29.16 2.59
N LEU A 83 -24.53 -29.14 1.82
CA LEU A 83 -24.50 -28.95 0.37
C LEU A 83 -23.56 -29.98 -0.27
N PRO A 84 -24.06 -31.17 -0.66
CA PRO A 84 -23.23 -32.24 -1.21
C PRO A 84 -22.53 -31.85 -2.53
N SER A 85 -23.02 -30.81 -3.22
CA SER A 85 -22.38 -30.23 -4.41
C SER A 85 -21.02 -29.57 -4.11
N LEU A 86 -20.78 -29.14 -2.87
CA LEU A 86 -19.49 -28.58 -2.46
C LEU A 86 -18.36 -29.60 -2.49
N ASN A 87 -18.65 -30.89 -2.28
CA ASN A 87 -17.62 -31.93 -2.29
C ASN A 87 -16.86 -31.98 -3.63
N THR A 88 -17.60 -31.97 -4.74
CA THR A 88 -17.00 -31.95 -6.08
C THR A 88 -16.16 -30.69 -6.29
N TYR A 89 -16.62 -29.55 -5.78
CA TYR A 89 -15.88 -28.30 -5.88
C TYR A 89 -14.57 -28.32 -5.07
N TYR A 90 -14.62 -28.81 -3.83
CA TYR A 90 -13.43 -28.98 -2.99
C TYR A 90 -12.41 -29.92 -3.63
N GLN A 91 -12.84 -31.05 -4.19
CA GLN A 91 -11.95 -31.97 -4.90
C GLN A 91 -11.30 -31.34 -6.14
N LEU A 92 -12.04 -30.51 -6.89
CA LEU A 92 -11.48 -29.78 -8.02
C LEU A 92 -10.42 -28.77 -7.60
N ILE A 93 -10.67 -28.04 -6.51
CA ILE A 93 -9.68 -27.11 -5.94
C ILE A 93 -8.44 -27.87 -5.50
N ASP A 94 -8.59 -28.93 -4.70
CA ASP A 94 -7.46 -29.70 -4.16
C ASP A 94 -6.60 -30.29 -5.28
N ASN A 95 -7.23 -30.86 -6.32
CA ASN A 95 -6.51 -31.36 -7.50
C ASN A 95 -5.74 -30.25 -8.22
N LYS A 96 -6.34 -29.08 -8.39
CA LYS A 96 -5.69 -27.93 -9.05
C LYS A 96 -4.56 -27.33 -8.22
N ILE A 97 -4.71 -27.28 -6.89
CA ILE A 97 -3.65 -26.85 -5.98
C ILE A 97 -2.46 -27.80 -6.08
N ASN A 98 -2.68 -29.11 -6.01
CA ASN A 98 -1.62 -30.11 -6.10
C ASN A 98 -0.92 -30.09 -7.46
N GLU A 99 -1.67 -29.94 -8.56
CA GLU A 99 -1.12 -29.78 -9.90
C GLU A 99 -0.22 -28.53 -9.99
N ALA A 100 -0.67 -27.39 -9.46
CA ALA A 100 0.11 -26.16 -9.41
C ALA A 100 1.37 -26.29 -8.55
N LEU A 101 1.28 -26.94 -7.38
CA LEU A 101 2.42 -27.21 -6.51
C LEU A 101 3.46 -28.10 -7.21
N MET A 102 3.04 -29.12 -7.93
CA MET A 102 3.92 -29.96 -8.74
C MET A 102 4.67 -29.15 -9.81
N TYR A 103 4.01 -28.21 -10.48
CA TYR A 103 4.68 -27.31 -11.43
C TYR A 103 5.71 -26.41 -10.73
N ILE A 104 5.35 -25.83 -9.59
CA ILE A 104 6.25 -24.98 -8.80
C ILE A 104 7.46 -25.78 -8.32
N GLU A 105 7.26 -26.97 -7.77
CA GLU A 105 8.32 -27.86 -7.31
C GLU A 105 9.28 -28.20 -8.47
N ASN A 106 8.72 -28.53 -9.64
CA ASN A 106 9.53 -28.81 -10.81
C ASN A 106 10.31 -27.58 -11.30
N LEU A 107 9.71 -26.37 -11.25
CA LEU A 107 10.40 -25.12 -11.57
C LEU A 107 11.53 -24.82 -10.59
N ILE A 108 11.30 -25.01 -9.29
CA ILE A 108 12.34 -24.85 -8.24
C ILE A 108 13.49 -25.82 -8.49
N ARG A 109 13.18 -27.08 -8.83
CA ARG A 109 14.18 -28.11 -9.17
C ARG A 109 15.00 -27.74 -10.40
N ILE A 110 14.38 -27.17 -11.44
CA ILE A 110 15.07 -26.68 -12.65
C ILE A 110 15.98 -25.50 -12.35
N LEU A 111 15.57 -24.59 -11.46
CA LEU A 111 16.36 -23.44 -11.04
C LEU A 111 17.54 -23.81 -10.13
N GLY A 112 17.74 -25.10 -9.82
CA GLY A 112 18.89 -25.59 -9.06
C GLY A 112 18.91 -25.13 -7.60
N ILE A 113 17.80 -24.59 -7.10
CA ILE A 113 17.63 -24.23 -5.69
C ILE A 113 17.38 -25.55 -4.95
N ARG A 114 18.48 -26.21 -4.61
CA ARG A 114 18.50 -27.44 -3.81
C ARG A 114 18.14 -27.05 -2.37
N TYR A 115 17.02 -27.55 -1.86
CA TYR A 115 16.79 -27.67 -0.42
C TYR A 115 17.26 -29.06 0.03
#